data_AF-A0A354G567-F1
#
_entry.id   AF-A0A354G567-F1
#
_cell.length_a   1.000
_cell.length_b   1.000
_cell.length_c   1.000
_cell.angle_alpha   90.00
_cell.angle_beta   90.00
_cell.angle_gamma   90.00
#
_symmetry.space_group_name_H-M   'P 1'
#
loop_
_entity.id
_entity.type
_entity.pdbx_description
1 polymer ?
#
loop_
_entity_poly.entity_id
_entity_poly.type
_entity_poly.pdbx_seq_one_letter_code
_entity_poly.pdbx_strand_id
1 'polypeptide(L)'
;MKRLLLLMTLSFLLPVLHGEEILSESDRLTELEKQNKQLQIDIDDLKRNNEPEIKTKNSIAIQKNQWGKGVGFEVFGGMQGIYSRGGFGIITPRVGNFFSMTAGAVFSSGMLNQLFTDELQKYSTMMISGYITLKFSSPLLFNFIRVYGVGEFAPGFKFSAQVDLGKNIALGLTSLGGVEFYTMEWASFFIEAGGGNIFTIITDNNKYLQDEGWTGSGFALKVGGRFYIPSKNK
;
A
#
# COMPACT_ATOMS: atom_id res chain seq x y z
N MET A 1 57.41 -36.01 64.39
CA MET A 1 57.04 -34.67 64.89
C MET A 1 57.14 -33.55 63.85
N LYS A 2 58.19 -33.44 63.01
CA LYS A 2 58.32 -32.32 62.03
C LYS A 2 57.19 -32.19 60.99
N ARG A 3 56.56 -33.28 60.54
CA ARG A 3 55.43 -33.24 59.58
C ARG A 3 54.11 -32.77 60.20
N LEU A 4 53.90 -32.98 61.50
CA LEU A 4 52.68 -32.58 62.20
C LEU A 4 52.65 -31.06 62.43
N LEU A 5 53.81 -30.47 62.74
CA LEU A 5 53.96 -29.03 62.93
C LEU A 5 53.69 -28.26 61.61
N LEU A 6 54.16 -28.79 60.47
CA LEU A 6 53.96 -28.20 59.15
C LEU A 6 52.48 -28.19 58.74
N LEU A 7 51.77 -29.29 58.99
CA LEU A 7 50.33 -29.42 58.72
C LEU A 7 49.50 -28.48 59.59
N MET A 8 49.85 -28.32 60.87
CA MET A 8 49.17 -27.37 61.75
C MET A 8 49.42 -25.92 61.33
N THR A 9 50.64 -25.56 60.91
CA THR A 9 50.89 -24.21 60.36
C THR A 9 50.17 -23.96 59.04
N LEU A 10 50.07 -24.94 58.13
CA LEU A 10 49.31 -24.77 56.89
C LEU A 10 47.80 -24.60 57.16
N SER A 11 47.22 -25.32 58.12
CA SER A 11 45.80 -25.18 58.46
C SER A 11 45.43 -23.82 59.08
N PHE A 12 46.40 -23.11 59.66
CA PHE A 12 46.20 -21.74 60.17
C PHE A 12 46.45 -20.65 59.11
N LEU A 13 47.29 -20.91 58.10
CA LEU A 13 47.59 -19.95 57.04
C LEU A 13 46.57 -19.95 55.88
N LEU A 14 45.96 -21.10 55.58
CA LEU A 14 44.97 -21.20 54.49
C LEU A 14 43.74 -20.28 54.67
N PRO A 15 43.11 -20.19 55.88
CA PRO A 15 41.96 -19.31 56.09
C PRO A 15 42.31 -17.82 56.04
N VAL A 16 43.56 -17.46 56.39
CA VAL A 16 44.03 -16.06 56.36
C VAL A 16 44.27 -15.61 54.92
N LEU A 17 44.89 -16.46 54.09
CA LEU A 17 45.08 -16.19 52.66
C LEU A 17 43.74 -16.17 51.88
N HIS A 18 42.81 -17.08 52.19
CA HIS A 18 41.47 -17.05 51.58
C HIS A 18 40.62 -15.88 52.10
N GLY A 19 40.82 -15.44 53.35
CA GLY A 19 40.12 -14.29 53.92
C GLY A 19 40.47 -12.97 53.23
N GLU A 20 41.73 -12.76 52.86
CA GLU A 20 42.15 -11.57 52.10
C GLU A 20 41.62 -11.59 50.65
N GLU A 21 41.59 -12.77 50.02
CA GLU A 21 41.04 -12.93 48.66
C GLU A 21 39.52 -12.70 48.64
N ILE A 22 38.80 -13.20 49.65
CA ILE A 22 37.35 -12.98 49.83
C ILE A 22 37.03 -11.50 50.12
N LEU A 23 37.84 -10.82 50.93
CA LEU A 23 37.66 -9.38 51.20
C LEU A 23 37.89 -8.55 49.91
N SER A 24 38.92 -8.89 49.13
CA SER A 24 39.18 -8.24 47.84
C SER A 24 38.07 -8.47 46.81
N GLU A 25 37.50 -9.68 46.76
CA GLU A 25 36.34 -9.98 45.90
C GLU A 25 35.06 -9.27 46.37
N SER A 26 34.84 -9.18 47.69
CA SER A 26 33.71 -8.45 48.27
C SER A 26 33.75 -6.95 47.94
N ASP A 27 34.94 -6.34 47.99
CA ASP A 27 35.12 -4.93 47.63
C ASP A 27 34.86 -4.71 46.12
N ARG A 28 35.35 -5.62 45.26
CA ARG A 28 35.07 -5.60 43.82
C ARG A 28 33.59 -5.76 43.49
N LEU A 29 32.88 -6.66 44.19
CA LEU A 29 31.43 -6.84 44.06
C LEU A 29 30.68 -5.57 44.44
N THR A 30 31.08 -4.92 45.53
CA THR A 30 30.47 -3.66 45.98
C THR A 30 30.69 -2.53 44.98
N GLU A 31 31.87 -2.47 44.36
CA GLU A 31 32.18 -1.50 43.31
C GLU A 31 31.37 -1.75 42.04
N LEU A 32 31.24 -3.01 41.61
CA LEU A 32 30.41 -3.40 40.46
C LEU A 32 28.92 -3.10 40.69
N GLU A 33 28.41 -3.30 41.90
CA GLU A 33 27.03 -2.91 42.24
C GLU A 33 26.81 -1.41 42.15
N LYS A 34 27.78 -0.60 42.59
CA LYS A 34 27.72 0.86 42.44
C LYS A 34 27.75 1.27 40.98
N GLN A 35 28.62 0.66 40.17
CA GLN A 35 28.68 0.92 38.72
C GLN A 35 27.38 0.53 38.01
N ASN A 36 26.81 -0.62 38.32
CA ASN A 36 25.52 -1.05 37.76
C ASN A 36 24.38 -0.11 38.14
N LYS A 37 24.33 0.37 39.39
CA LYS A 37 23.34 1.36 39.81
C LYS A 37 23.51 2.69 39.05
N GLN A 38 24.75 3.13 38.84
CA GLN A 38 25.02 4.35 38.07
C GLN A 38 24.61 4.19 36.61
N LEU A 39 24.95 3.08 35.96
CA LEU A 39 24.55 2.79 34.59
C LEU A 39 23.02 2.74 34.44
N GLN A 40 22.31 2.21 35.44
CA GLN A 40 20.86 2.18 35.42
C GLN A 40 20.27 3.59 35.47
N ILE A 41 20.84 4.48 36.29
CA ILE A 41 20.44 5.89 36.35
C ILE A 41 20.71 6.59 35.01
N ASP A 42 21.90 6.39 34.43
CA ASP A 42 22.27 6.99 33.14
C ASP A 42 21.34 6.51 32.01
N ILE A 43 20.96 5.22 31.99
CA ILE A 43 19.99 4.67 31.05
C ILE A 43 18.61 5.33 31.24
N ASP A 44 18.17 5.49 32.48
CA ASP A 44 16.85 6.08 32.77
C ASP A 44 16.81 7.58 32.45
N ASP A 45 17.93 8.28 32.61
CA ASP A 45 18.08 9.69 32.22
C ASP A 45 18.16 9.85 30.69
N LEU A 46 18.88 8.96 30.00
CA LEU A 46 18.88 8.91 28.53
C LEU A 46 17.48 8.61 27.97
N LYS A 47 16.73 7.70 28.60
CA LYS A 47 15.34 7.43 28.21
C LYS A 47 14.46 8.66 28.44
N ARG A 48 14.55 9.31 29.60
CA ARG A 48 13.75 10.50 29.92
C ARG A 48 14.05 11.68 29.00
N ASN A 49 15.31 11.89 28.63
CA ASN A 49 15.71 12.99 27.76
C ASN A 49 15.40 12.73 26.28
N ASN A 50 15.49 11.47 25.82
CA ASN A 50 15.27 11.13 24.41
C ASN A 50 13.83 10.69 24.08
N GLU A 51 13.05 10.19 25.05
CA GLU A 51 11.64 9.86 24.84
C GLU A 51 10.78 11.00 24.26
N PRO A 52 10.87 12.24 24.76
CA PRO A 52 10.08 13.33 24.20
C PRO A 52 10.53 13.63 22.77
N GLU A 53 11.83 13.62 22.45
CA GLU A 53 12.29 13.93 21.09
C GLU A 53 11.94 12.85 20.06
N ILE A 54 12.00 11.58 20.44
CA ILE A 54 11.60 10.44 19.58
C ILE A 54 10.09 10.40 19.42
N LYS A 55 9.31 10.61 20.49
CA LYS A 55 7.85 10.72 20.41
C LYS A 55 7.45 11.94 19.58
N THR A 56 8.17 13.05 19.65
CA THR A 56 7.86 14.27 18.87
C THR A 56 8.22 14.10 17.39
N LYS A 57 9.37 13.51 17.03
CA LYS A 57 9.71 13.23 15.62
C LYS A 57 8.77 12.20 14.99
N ASN A 58 8.40 11.14 15.72
CA ASN A 58 7.43 10.17 15.23
C ASN A 58 6.00 10.72 15.20
N SER A 59 5.60 11.55 16.17
CA SER A 59 4.28 12.19 16.16
C SER A 59 4.16 13.35 15.18
N ILE A 60 5.25 14.04 14.82
CA ILE A 60 5.29 15.03 13.72
C ILE A 60 5.29 14.31 12.36
N ALA A 61 5.96 13.18 12.21
CA ALA A 61 5.83 12.35 11.00
C ALA A 61 4.42 11.72 10.87
N ILE A 62 3.73 11.49 11.98
CA ILE A 62 2.34 11.01 12.07
C ILE A 62 1.34 12.19 12.15
N GLN A 63 1.80 13.45 12.25
CA GLN A 63 0.92 14.63 12.33
C GLN A 63 0.18 14.78 11.00
N LYS A 64 -1.11 14.43 11.07
CA LYS A 64 -2.23 14.99 10.29
C LYS A 64 -1.95 15.26 8.81
N ASN A 65 -1.34 14.31 8.10
CA ASN A 65 -1.38 14.42 6.64
C ASN A 65 -2.83 14.18 6.18
N GLN A 66 -3.60 15.24 5.91
CA GLN A 66 -5.03 15.20 5.55
C GLN A 66 -5.25 14.83 4.08
N TRP A 67 -4.18 14.67 3.31
CA TRP A 67 -4.23 14.65 1.86
C TRP A 67 -4.95 13.40 1.35
N GLY A 68 -6.07 13.64 0.68
CA GLY A 68 -6.95 12.61 0.15
C GLY A 68 -7.58 11.66 1.17
N LYS A 69 -7.75 12.06 2.43
CA LYS A 69 -8.32 11.17 3.47
C LYS A 69 -9.84 11.07 3.46
N GLY A 70 -10.54 12.01 2.81
CA GLY A 70 -12.00 12.08 2.78
C GLY A 70 -12.66 11.23 1.70
N VAL A 71 -13.99 11.30 1.67
CA VAL A 71 -14.78 10.87 0.50
C VAL A 71 -14.30 11.69 -0.69
N GLY A 72 -14.13 11.07 -1.85
CA GLY A 72 -13.74 11.79 -3.05
C GLY A 72 -14.51 11.39 -4.28
N PHE A 73 -14.22 12.10 -5.37
CA PHE A 73 -14.70 11.81 -6.71
C PHE A 73 -13.48 11.63 -7.61
N GLU A 74 -13.56 10.71 -8.55
CA GLU A 74 -12.56 10.59 -9.62
C GLU A 74 -13.22 10.74 -10.98
N VAL A 75 -12.44 11.31 -11.91
CA VAL A 75 -12.74 11.31 -13.34
C VAL A 75 -11.45 10.95 -14.07
N PHE A 76 -11.55 10.03 -15.03
CA PHE A 76 -10.37 9.55 -15.75
C PHE A 76 -10.67 9.25 -17.22
N GLY A 77 -9.59 9.25 -18.00
CA GLY A 77 -9.53 8.73 -19.36
C GLY A 77 -8.30 7.85 -19.53
N GLY A 78 -8.29 7.02 -20.57
CA GLY A 78 -7.19 6.09 -20.79
C GLY A 78 -7.50 5.02 -21.81
N MET A 79 -6.81 3.89 -21.71
CA MET A 79 -6.95 2.75 -22.59
C MET A 79 -6.77 1.42 -21.84
N GLN A 80 -7.37 0.35 -22.36
CA GLN A 80 -7.07 -1.04 -22.00
C GLN A 80 -7.09 -1.90 -23.25
N GLY A 81 -5.95 -2.53 -23.58
CA GLY A 81 -5.77 -3.19 -24.86
C GLY A 81 -6.08 -2.21 -25.98
N ILE A 82 -7.07 -2.54 -26.82
CA ILE A 82 -7.48 -1.68 -27.94
C ILE A 82 -8.64 -0.73 -27.62
N TYR A 83 -9.17 -0.76 -26.40
CA TYR A 83 -10.32 0.05 -25.99
C TYR A 83 -9.84 1.37 -25.37
N SER A 84 -10.38 2.48 -25.87
CA SER A 84 -10.37 3.76 -25.17
C SER A 84 -11.35 3.67 -24.01
N ARG A 85 -10.94 4.07 -22.79
CA ARG A 85 -11.73 3.99 -21.56
C ARG A 85 -11.89 5.38 -20.94
N GLY A 86 -13.08 5.70 -20.47
CA GLY A 86 -13.35 6.90 -19.69
C GLY A 86 -14.33 6.59 -18.57
N GLY A 87 -14.18 7.21 -17.40
CA GLY A 87 -15.03 6.89 -16.26
C GLY A 87 -15.05 7.95 -15.19
N PHE A 88 -16.00 7.77 -14.28
CA PHE A 88 -16.15 8.57 -13.09
C PHE A 88 -16.58 7.70 -11.91
N GLY A 89 -16.20 8.07 -10.69
CA GLY A 89 -16.53 7.29 -9.51
C GLY A 89 -16.41 8.04 -8.21
N ILE A 90 -16.88 7.41 -7.14
CA ILE A 90 -16.86 7.90 -5.77
C ILE A 90 -15.85 7.06 -4.98
N ILE A 91 -14.91 7.74 -4.34
CA ILE A 91 -13.84 7.17 -3.52
C ILE A 91 -14.27 7.18 -2.07
N THR A 92 -14.13 6.06 -1.38
CA THR A 92 -14.38 5.98 0.06
C THR A 92 -13.21 6.56 0.86
N PRO A 93 -13.47 7.07 2.08
CA PRO A 93 -12.40 7.46 3.00
C PRO A 93 -11.45 6.29 3.26
N ARG A 94 -10.17 6.60 3.48
CA ARG A 94 -9.15 5.57 3.66
C ARG A 94 -9.28 4.89 5.03
N VAL A 95 -9.35 3.56 5.04
CA VAL A 95 -9.26 2.73 6.24
C VAL A 95 -7.79 2.48 6.57
N GLY A 96 -7.38 2.81 7.80
CA GLY A 96 -6.00 2.62 8.26
C GLY A 96 -4.94 3.47 7.54
N ASN A 97 -5.33 4.49 6.78
CA ASN A 97 -4.50 5.33 5.88
C ASN A 97 -3.97 4.65 4.60
N PHE A 98 -4.12 3.33 4.44
CA PHE A 98 -3.58 2.58 3.30
C PHE A 98 -4.67 2.04 2.37
N PHE A 99 -5.85 1.66 2.87
CA PHE A 99 -6.86 1.03 2.05
C PHE A 99 -7.97 2.00 1.67
N SER A 100 -8.40 2.00 0.41
CA SER A 100 -9.62 2.71 -0.03
C SER A 100 -10.33 1.91 -1.10
N MET A 101 -11.61 2.21 -1.27
CA MET A 101 -12.43 1.64 -2.34
C MET A 101 -12.91 2.75 -3.25
N THR A 102 -13.18 2.43 -4.50
CA THR A 102 -13.85 3.33 -5.42
C THR A 102 -14.93 2.57 -6.16
N ALA A 103 -16.10 3.17 -6.30
CA ALA A 103 -17.20 2.61 -7.08
C ALA A 103 -17.68 3.66 -8.09
N GLY A 104 -17.95 3.24 -9.32
CA GLY A 104 -18.26 4.19 -10.37
C GLY A 104 -18.78 3.54 -11.65
N ALA A 105 -18.81 4.34 -12.71
CA ALA A 105 -19.18 3.91 -14.04
C ALA A 105 -18.02 4.15 -15.02
N VAL A 106 -17.84 3.23 -15.94
CA VAL A 106 -16.85 3.30 -17.01
C VAL A 106 -17.53 3.04 -18.36
N PHE A 107 -17.18 3.85 -19.33
CA PHE A 107 -17.50 3.69 -20.73
C PHE A 107 -16.22 3.32 -21.49
N SER A 108 -16.30 2.33 -22.36
CA SER A 108 -15.18 1.90 -23.20
C SER A 108 -15.62 1.76 -24.65
N SER A 109 -14.76 2.13 -25.60
CA SER A 109 -15.02 2.02 -27.04
C SER A 109 -13.79 1.51 -27.77
N GLY A 110 -13.97 0.51 -28.64
CA GLY A 110 -12.90 -0.04 -29.46
C GLY A 110 -12.60 0.87 -30.65
N MET A 111 -11.41 1.46 -30.70
CA MET A 111 -10.99 2.35 -31.81
C MET A 111 -10.25 1.63 -32.94
N LEU A 112 -9.69 0.44 -32.71
CA LEU A 112 -8.63 -0.14 -33.53
C LEU A 112 -9.06 -1.22 -34.53
N ASN A 113 -10.31 -1.67 -34.53
CA ASN A 113 -10.81 -2.60 -35.55
C ASN A 113 -10.83 -1.98 -36.97
N GLN A 114 -10.64 -0.67 -37.08
CA GLN A 114 -10.53 0.02 -38.37
C GLN A 114 -9.17 -0.17 -39.07
N LEU A 115 -8.12 -0.56 -38.33
CA LEU A 115 -6.75 -0.57 -38.84
C LEU A 115 -6.30 -1.92 -39.42
N PHE A 116 -7.03 -3.01 -39.18
CA PHE A 116 -6.51 -4.36 -39.45
C PHE A 116 -7.22 -5.17 -40.54
N THR A 117 -8.43 -4.81 -41.00
CA THR A 117 -9.05 -5.35 -42.23
C THR A 117 -10.27 -4.52 -42.68
N ASP A 118 -10.55 -4.48 -43.98
CA ASP A 118 -11.74 -3.82 -44.57
C ASP A 118 -13.08 -4.46 -44.13
N GLU A 119 -13.05 -5.68 -43.61
CA GLU A 119 -14.23 -6.37 -43.08
C GLU A 119 -14.50 -6.07 -41.58
N LEU A 120 -13.47 -5.79 -40.77
CA LEU A 120 -13.61 -5.41 -39.35
C LEU A 120 -13.90 -3.91 -39.13
N GLN A 121 -13.78 -3.07 -40.16
CA GLN A 121 -14.17 -1.65 -40.11
C GLN A 121 -15.66 -1.42 -39.74
N LYS A 122 -16.49 -2.48 -39.78
CA LYS A 122 -17.95 -2.41 -39.62
C LYS A 122 -18.46 -2.64 -38.20
N TYR A 123 -17.57 -2.74 -37.20
CA TYR A 123 -17.97 -3.08 -35.83
C TYR A 123 -17.25 -2.23 -34.79
N SER A 124 -17.83 -1.08 -34.45
CA SER A 124 -17.45 -0.34 -33.23
C SER A 124 -18.21 -0.93 -32.03
N THR A 125 -17.50 -1.64 -31.16
CA THR A 125 -18.05 -2.14 -29.91
C THR A 125 -17.85 -1.15 -28.77
N MET A 126 -18.93 -0.97 -28.03
CA MET A 126 -19.02 -0.11 -26.87
C MET A 126 -19.35 -0.96 -25.64
N MET A 127 -18.77 -0.57 -24.51
CA MET A 127 -19.03 -1.19 -23.22
C MET A 127 -19.41 -0.12 -22.21
N ILE A 128 -20.53 -0.33 -21.51
CA ILE A 128 -20.89 0.43 -20.32
C ILE A 128 -20.82 -0.53 -19.14
N SER A 129 -20.12 -0.14 -18.08
CA SER A 129 -19.89 -0.98 -16.92
C SER A 129 -19.93 -0.17 -15.64
N GLY A 130 -20.46 -0.78 -14.57
CA GLY A 130 -20.16 -0.34 -13.22
C GLY A 130 -18.85 -0.97 -12.78
N TYR A 131 -17.99 -0.23 -12.09
CA TYR A 131 -16.73 -0.77 -11.57
C TYR A 131 -16.61 -0.59 -10.07
N ILE A 132 -15.91 -1.53 -9.44
CA ILE A 132 -15.44 -1.46 -8.06
C ILE A 132 -13.94 -1.66 -8.08
N THR A 133 -13.26 -0.78 -7.37
CA THR A 133 -11.82 -0.72 -7.33
C THR A 133 -11.34 -0.76 -5.89
N LEU A 134 -10.45 -1.69 -5.58
CA LEU A 134 -9.77 -1.83 -4.29
C LEU A 134 -8.36 -1.25 -4.43
N LYS A 135 -8.02 -0.26 -3.60
CA LYS A 135 -6.75 0.47 -3.67
C LYS A 135 -5.97 0.30 -2.38
N PHE A 136 -4.70 -0.12 -2.49
CA PHE A 136 -3.72 -0.19 -1.41
C PHE A 136 -2.63 0.85 -1.65
N SER A 137 -2.52 1.82 -0.76
CA SER A 137 -1.65 2.98 -0.88
C SER A 137 -0.45 2.91 0.06
N SER A 138 0.69 3.38 -0.43
CA SER A 138 1.85 3.71 0.40
C SER A 138 1.57 4.92 1.29
N PRO A 139 2.41 5.16 2.30
CA PRO A 139 2.56 6.48 2.89
C PRO A 139 2.88 7.53 1.82
N LEU A 140 2.59 8.80 2.12
CA LEU A 140 2.96 9.91 1.24
C LEU A 140 4.49 10.07 1.22
N LEU A 141 5.05 10.05 0.02
CA LEU A 141 6.43 10.40 -0.26
C LEU A 141 6.50 11.91 -0.48
N PHE A 142 7.48 12.56 0.16
CA PHE A 142 7.71 14.01 0.05
C PHE A 142 6.48 14.88 0.38
N ASN A 143 5.52 14.36 1.15
CA ASN A 143 4.25 15.00 1.50
C ASN A 143 3.23 15.24 0.37
N PHE A 144 3.53 14.97 -0.90
CA PHE A 144 2.60 15.21 -2.01
C PHE A 144 2.54 14.10 -3.08
N ILE A 145 3.36 13.04 -2.99
CA ILE A 145 3.34 11.90 -3.92
C ILE A 145 2.87 10.65 -3.19
N ARG A 146 1.97 9.88 -3.79
CA ARG A 146 1.53 8.59 -3.27
C ARG A 146 1.63 7.52 -4.33
N VAL A 147 2.23 6.40 -3.97
CA VAL A 147 2.25 5.20 -4.83
C VAL A 147 1.20 4.24 -4.31
N TYR A 148 0.53 3.52 -5.21
CA TYR A 148 -0.52 2.59 -4.81
C TYR A 148 -0.72 1.47 -5.84
N GLY A 149 -1.22 0.33 -5.35
CA GLY A 149 -1.68 -0.79 -6.15
C GLY A 149 -3.20 -0.85 -6.17
N VAL A 150 -3.76 -1.36 -7.26
CA VAL A 150 -5.19 -1.33 -7.55
C VAL A 150 -5.65 -2.65 -8.17
N GLY A 151 -6.73 -3.21 -7.64
CA GLY A 151 -7.53 -4.23 -8.33
C GLY A 151 -8.89 -3.67 -8.70
N GLU A 152 -9.28 -3.77 -9.97
CA GLU A 152 -10.57 -3.30 -10.49
C GLU A 152 -11.38 -4.47 -11.03
N PHE A 153 -12.65 -4.53 -10.61
CA PHE A 153 -13.67 -5.43 -11.12
C PHE A 153 -14.77 -4.60 -11.79
N ALA A 154 -15.06 -4.88 -13.06
CA ALA A 154 -15.92 -4.05 -13.90
C ALA A 154 -16.94 -4.90 -14.69
N PRO A 155 -18.06 -5.32 -14.06
CA PRO A 155 -19.17 -5.93 -14.77
C PRO A 155 -19.95 -4.91 -15.59
N GLY A 156 -20.38 -5.29 -16.78
CA GLY A 156 -21.10 -4.40 -17.67
C GLY A 156 -21.73 -5.10 -18.86
N PHE A 157 -22.19 -4.27 -19.79
CA PHE A 157 -22.84 -4.71 -21.02
C PHE A 157 -22.06 -4.22 -22.23
N LYS A 158 -21.92 -5.11 -23.22
CA LYS A 158 -21.35 -4.80 -24.53
C LYS A 158 -22.45 -4.68 -25.57
N PHE A 159 -22.32 -3.68 -26.43
CA PHE A 159 -23.25 -3.43 -27.53
C PHE A 159 -22.50 -2.80 -28.72
N SER A 160 -23.10 -2.87 -29.90
CA SER A 160 -22.62 -2.18 -31.11
C SER A 160 -23.73 -1.25 -31.60
N ALA A 161 -23.34 -0.10 -32.16
CA ALA A 161 -24.28 0.79 -32.84
C ALA A 161 -24.69 0.27 -34.23
N GLN A 162 -23.92 -0.67 -34.79
CA GLN A 162 -24.00 -1.06 -36.21
C GLN A 162 -24.63 -2.45 -36.40
N VAL A 163 -24.55 -3.31 -35.38
CA VAL A 163 -25.16 -4.64 -35.40
C VAL A 163 -25.75 -4.97 -34.04
N ASP A 164 -26.86 -5.71 -34.08
CA ASP A 164 -27.38 -6.34 -32.90
C ASP A 164 -26.43 -7.45 -32.46
N LEU A 165 -25.77 -7.23 -31.33
CA LEU A 165 -24.89 -8.21 -30.73
C LEU A 165 -25.65 -9.18 -29.81
N GLY A 166 -26.93 -8.94 -29.53
CA GLY A 166 -27.68 -9.64 -28.48
C GLY A 166 -27.33 -9.13 -27.07
N LYS A 167 -27.74 -9.89 -26.05
CA LYS A 167 -27.51 -9.53 -24.63
C LYS A 167 -26.14 -10.02 -24.17
N ASN A 168 -25.14 -9.13 -24.22
CA ASN A 168 -23.77 -9.51 -23.85
C ASN A 168 -23.34 -8.91 -22.53
N ILE A 169 -22.99 -9.79 -21.60
CA ILE A 169 -22.40 -9.41 -20.32
C ILE A 169 -20.89 -9.44 -20.49
N ALA A 170 -20.23 -8.34 -20.13
CA ALA A 170 -18.78 -8.25 -20.09
C ALA A 170 -18.30 -8.11 -18.65
N LEU A 171 -17.21 -8.80 -18.32
CA LEU A 171 -16.55 -8.73 -17.02
C LEU A 171 -15.11 -8.29 -17.23
N GLY A 172 -14.79 -7.08 -16.79
CA GLY A 172 -13.42 -6.58 -16.72
C GLY A 172 -12.76 -6.95 -15.39
N LEU A 173 -11.55 -7.50 -15.46
CA LEU A 173 -10.66 -7.68 -14.32
C LEU A 173 -9.33 -7.01 -14.64
N THR A 174 -8.95 -5.98 -13.87
CA THR A 174 -7.72 -5.21 -14.12
C THR A 174 -6.90 -5.10 -12.84
N SER A 175 -5.58 -5.22 -12.98
CA SER A 175 -4.61 -4.91 -11.92
C SER A 175 -3.72 -3.77 -12.39
N LEU A 176 -3.63 -2.70 -11.60
CA LEU A 176 -2.88 -1.49 -11.94
C LEU A 176 -1.96 -1.09 -10.79
N GLY A 177 -0.80 -0.55 -11.13
CA GLY A 177 0.02 0.26 -10.23
C GLY A 177 -0.13 1.73 -10.61
N GLY A 178 -0.17 2.63 -9.64
CA GLY A 178 -0.36 4.04 -9.90
C GLY A 178 0.46 4.95 -9.00
N VAL A 179 0.65 6.16 -9.50
CA VAL A 179 1.21 7.29 -8.77
C VAL A 179 0.20 8.42 -8.79
N GLU A 180 -0.05 8.99 -7.62
CA GLU A 180 -0.94 10.13 -7.41
C GLU A 180 -0.11 11.31 -6.90
N PHE A 181 -0.23 12.42 -7.62
CA PHE A 181 0.42 13.69 -7.35
C PHE A 181 -0.63 14.66 -6.84
N TYR A 182 -0.52 15.05 -5.59
CA TYR A 182 -1.43 15.99 -4.97
C TYR A 182 -1.00 17.42 -5.26
N THR A 183 -1.90 18.20 -5.83
CA THR A 183 -1.70 19.64 -6.03
C THR A 183 -2.23 20.44 -4.85
N MET A 184 -3.19 19.88 -4.11
CA MET A 184 -3.75 20.42 -2.87
C MET A 184 -4.18 19.26 -1.96
N GLU A 185 -4.49 19.53 -0.69
CA GLU A 185 -4.96 18.48 0.24
C GLU A 185 -6.23 17.76 -0.25
N TRP A 186 -7.03 18.47 -1.06
CA TRP A 186 -8.31 18.04 -1.60
C TRP A 186 -8.28 17.73 -3.11
N ALA A 187 -7.15 17.89 -3.80
CA ALA A 187 -7.07 17.68 -5.25
C ALA A 187 -5.77 16.98 -5.66
N SER A 188 -5.88 16.02 -6.57
CA SER A 188 -4.73 15.31 -7.12
C SER A 188 -4.93 14.90 -8.57
N PHE A 189 -3.82 14.69 -9.26
CA PHE A 189 -3.75 14.01 -10.54
C PHE A 189 -3.14 12.63 -10.34
N PHE A 190 -3.53 11.66 -11.15
CA PHE A 190 -2.95 10.34 -11.09
C PHE A 190 -2.67 9.74 -12.45
N ILE A 191 -1.70 8.83 -12.46
CA ILE A 191 -1.37 7.99 -13.59
C ILE A 191 -1.32 6.55 -13.07
N GLU A 192 -2.06 5.66 -13.71
CA GLU A 192 -2.11 4.23 -13.41
C GLU A 192 -1.75 3.44 -14.66
N ALA A 193 -0.90 2.43 -14.51
CA ALA A 193 -0.51 1.52 -15.56
C ALA A 193 -0.54 0.08 -15.06
N GLY A 194 -0.84 -0.86 -15.94
CA GLY A 194 -0.84 -2.28 -15.60
C GLY A 194 -1.46 -3.12 -16.69
N GLY A 195 -2.27 -4.10 -16.30
CA GLY A 195 -2.90 -4.99 -17.26
C GLY A 195 -4.16 -5.64 -16.73
N GLY A 196 -4.97 -6.14 -17.65
CA GLY A 196 -6.23 -6.78 -17.32
C GLY A 196 -6.77 -7.62 -18.46
N ASN A 197 -7.88 -8.29 -18.18
CA ASN A 197 -8.65 -9.07 -19.13
C ASN A 197 -10.10 -8.58 -19.13
N ILE A 198 -10.72 -8.56 -20.30
CA ILE A 198 -12.16 -8.36 -20.43
C ILE A 198 -12.76 -9.65 -21.00
N PHE A 199 -13.52 -10.35 -20.17
CA PHE A 199 -14.24 -11.54 -20.57
C PHE A 199 -15.60 -11.13 -21.10
N THR A 200 -16.03 -11.73 -22.21
CA THR A 200 -17.41 -11.59 -22.69
C THR A 200 -18.11 -12.91 -22.43
N ILE A 201 -19.15 -12.88 -21.60
CA ILE A 201 -20.05 -14.02 -21.43
C ILE A 201 -21.07 -13.92 -22.55
N ILE A 202 -20.91 -14.80 -23.52
CA ILE A 202 -21.73 -14.87 -24.72
C ILE A 202 -22.94 -15.76 -24.41
N THR A 203 -24.16 -15.21 -24.51
CA THR A 203 -25.39 -15.98 -24.30
C THR A 203 -25.91 -16.66 -25.56
N ASP A 204 -25.51 -16.17 -26.74
CA ASP A 204 -25.98 -16.65 -28.05
C ASP A 204 -24.77 -16.97 -28.95
N ASN A 205 -24.85 -17.94 -29.87
CA ASN A 205 -23.74 -18.34 -30.79
C ASN A 205 -23.37 -17.27 -31.84
N ASN A 206 -23.11 -16.03 -31.42
CA ASN A 206 -22.73 -14.92 -32.26
C ASN A 206 -21.21 -14.92 -32.47
N LYS A 207 -20.79 -15.35 -33.66
CA LYS A 207 -19.38 -15.43 -34.09
C LYS A 207 -18.58 -14.14 -33.88
N TYR A 208 -19.24 -12.97 -33.91
CA TYR A 208 -18.57 -11.68 -33.75
C TYR A 208 -18.09 -11.40 -32.32
N LEU A 209 -18.66 -12.08 -31.31
CA LEU A 209 -18.29 -11.90 -29.91
C LEU A 209 -17.14 -12.80 -29.46
N GLN A 210 -16.93 -13.92 -30.17
CA GLN A 210 -15.92 -14.92 -29.82
C GLN A 210 -14.49 -14.40 -30.04
N ASP A 211 -14.30 -13.57 -31.07
CA ASP A 211 -13.00 -12.97 -31.42
C ASP A 211 -12.62 -11.76 -30.54
N GLU A 212 -13.60 -11.08 -29.93
CA GLU A 212 -13.35 -9.89 -29.09
C GLU A 212 -12.92 -10.19 -27.65
N GLY A 213 -13.02 -11.44 -27.19
CA GLY A 213 -12.55 -11.83 -25.86
C GLY A 213 -11.04 -11.58 -25.67
N TRP A 214 -10.26 -11.62 -26.75
CA TRP A 214 -8.82 -11.35 -26.74
C TRP A 214 -8.47 -9.86 -26.82
N THR A 215 -9.34 -9.02 -27.41
CA THR A 215 -9.00 -7.63 -27.73
C THR A 215 -9.04 -6.71 -26.50
N GLY A 216 -9.77 -7.10 -25.46
CA GLY A 216 -9.84 -6.37 -24.18
C GLY A 216 -8.77 -6.78 -23.17
N SER A 217 -7.94 -7.76 -23.53
CA SER A 217 -6.81 -8.22 -22.74
C SER A 217 -5.55 -7.48 -23.12
N GLY A 218 -4.80 -7.01 -22.13
CA GLY A 218 -3.50 -6.38 -22.37
C GLY A 218 -3.17 -5.23 -21.44
N PHE A 219 -2.27 -4.37 -21.90
CA PHE A 219 -1.81 -3.21 -21.16
C PHE A 219 -2.94 -2.21 -20.95
N ALA A 220 -3.02 -1.66 -19.75
CA ALA A 220 -3.98 -0.64 -19.37
C ALA A 220 -3.24 0.60 -18.86
N LEU A 221 -3.71 1.77 -19.29
CA LEU A 221 -3.23 3.07 -18.85
C LEU A 221 -4.44 3.93 -18.48
N LYS A 222 -4.42 4.57 -17.32
CA LYS A 222 -5.43 5.56 -16.91
C LYS A 222 -4.75 6.82 -16.41
N VAL A 223 -5.29 7.95 -16.79
CA VAL A 223 -4.89 9.27 -16.31
C VAL A 223 -6.14 10.02 -15.90
N GLY A 224 -6.09 10.70 -14.76
CA GLY A 224 -7.28 11.37 -14.25
C GLY A 224 -7.00 12.33 -13.11
N GLY A 225 -8.09 12.90 -12.62
CA GLY A 225 -8.10 13.79 -11.45
C GLY A 225 -8.96 13.20 -10.34
N ARG A 226 -8.60 13.52 -9.09
CA ARG A 226 -9.40 13.21 -7.91
C ARG A 226 -9.65 14.46 -7.08
N PHE A 227 -10.85 14.55 -6.55
CA PHE A 227 -11.29 15.64 -5.68
C PHE A 227 -11.85 15.06 -4.39
N TYR A 228 -11.27 15.42 -3.26
CA TYR A 228 -11.60 14.90 -1.95
C TYR A 228 -12.34 15.96 -1.13
N ILE A 229 -13.46 15.58 -0.54
CA ILE A 229 -14.17 16.39 0.43
C ILE A 229 -13.31 16.43 1.70
N PRO A 230 -12.87 17.62 2.17
CA PRO A 230 -12.13 17.73 3.41
C PRO A 230 -12.95 17.17 4.56
N SER A 231 -12.38 16.22 5.30
CA SER A 231 -12.99 15.76 6.54
C SER A 231 -12.90 16.92 7.53
N LYS A 232 -14.03 17.55 7.87
CA LYS A 232 -14.08 18.48 8.99
C LYS A 232 -13.73 17.66 10.23
N ASN A 233 -12.54 17.89 10.79
CA ASN A 233 -12.14 17.31 12.07
C ASN A 233 -13.29 17.52 13.06
N LYS A 234 -13.91 16.42 13.50
CA LYS A 234 -14.71 16.40 14.72
C LYS A 234 -13.78 16.21 15.90
#